data_AF-A0A6I9Z210-F1
#
_entry.id   AF-A0A6I9Z210-F1
#
_cell.length_a   1.000
_cell.length_b   1.000
_cell.length_c   1.000
_cell.angle_alpha   90.00
_cell.angle_beta   90.00
_cell.angle_gamma   90.00
#
_symmetry.space_group_name_H-M   'P 1'
#
loop_
_entity.id
_entity.type
_entity.pdbx_description
1 polymer ?
#
loop_
_entity_poly.entity_id
_entity_poly.type
_entity_poly.pdbx_seq_one_letter_code
_entity_poly.pdbx_strand_id
1 'polypeptide(L)'
;VRPCLTWRDVQHIIVFTATKYEDHRARWDLNQAGLSHSHQHGFGLLNAWRLVNAAKVWESVPYLASYVSPLLKERRAIPLDPGQLEATWNVTEADLEPSGLKTLEHVAVTVSITHPRRGNLEIHLLCPSGMESLVGTARSMDSDPTGFVDWTFSTVRCWGEEAQGRYRLTIRDVGAETPRAGRLDQWQLTLYGSSWSPAQIQERQRLLEKAMSGQFLDGDFASPCPPGLRIPEQQPYTITANTLKTLMLLGCLAVFWTFYYLLEVTCDRRAFGLPARSRRASRSPEGGGGGGGGLMEDTVPLCKEAEAGAEQPSPGLRDLEEGWGAPGPHWREDC
;
A
#
# COMPACT_ATOMS: atom_id res chain seq x y z
N VAL A 1 -24.48 -7.20 9.79
CA VAL A 1 -23.21 -6.42 9.75
C VAL A 1 -22.46 -6.64 11.05
N ARG A 2 -21.12 -6.72 11.04
CA ARG A 2 -20.28 -6.96 12.24
C ARG A 2 -19.45 -5.71 12.58
N PRO A 3 -20.03 -4.71 13.28
CA PRO A 3 -19.34 -3.44 13.57
C PRO A 3 -18.29 -3.55 14.70
N CYS A 4 -18.25 -4.67 15.43
CA CYS A 4 -17.32 -4.91 16.54
C CYS A 4 -15.96 -5.51 16.13
N LEU A 5 -15.69 -5.70 14.83
CA LEU A 5 -14.39 -6.22 14.40
C LEU A 5 -13.30 -5.19 14.72
N THR A 6 -12.24 -5.65 15.37
CA THR A 6 -11.05 -4.83 15.62
C THR A 6 -10.22 -4.68 14.35
N TRP A 7 -9.26 -3.75 14.36
CA TRP A 7 -8.32 -3.59 13.25
C TRP A 7 -7.52 -4.88 12.96
N ARG A 8 -7.19 -5.67 14.00
CA ARG A 8 -6.52 -6.97 13.86
C ARG A 8 -7.45 -8.02 13.28
N ASP A 9 -8.70 -8.06 13.71
CA ASP A 9 -9.71 -8.96 13.15
C ASP A 9 -9.84 -8.77 11.64
N VAL A 10 -9.90 -7.51 11.19
CA VAL A 10 -9.98 -7.19 9.76
C VAL A 10 -8.74 -7.67 9.00
N GLN A 11 -7.53 -7.50 9.57
CA GLN A 11 -6.31 -8.03 8.95
C GLN A 11 -6.33 -9.56 8.84
N HIS A 12 -6.67 -10.27 9.91
CA HIS A 12 -6.79 -11.73 9.89
C HIS A 12 -7.81 -12.21 8.86
N ILE A 13 -8.98 -11.56 8.79
CA ILE A 13 -10.00 -11.89 7.78
C ILE A 13 -9.43 -11.68 6.37
N ILE A 14 -8.71 -10.58 6.11
CA ILE A 14 -8.05 -10.37 4.81
C ILE A 14 -7.06 -11.50 4.49
N VAL A 15 -6.16 -11.81 5.42
CA VAL A 15 -5.13 -12.83 5.24
C VAL A 15 -5.74 -14.20 4.93
N PHE A 16 -6.78 -14.60 5.65
CA PHE A 16 -7.41 -15.92 5.49
C PHE A 16 -8.37 -16.02 4.31
N THR A 17 -8.83 -14.89 3.76
CA THR A 17 -9.83 -14.90 2.68
C THR A 17 -9.27 -14.50 1.32
N ALA A 18 -8.08 -13.89 1.28
CA ALA A 18 -7.42 -13.49 0.04
C ALA A 18 -7.19 -14.69 -0.89
N THR A 19 -7.36 -14.47 -2.19
CA THR A 19 -7.16 -15.49 -3.21
C THR A 19 -5.91 -15.18 -4.03
N LYS A 20 -5.05 -16.18 -4.21
CA LYS A 20 -3.85 -16.07 -5.04
C LYS A 20 -4.22 -15.57 -6.43
N TYR A 21 -3.49 -14.55 -6.90
CA TYR A 21 -3.59 -14.07 -8.28
C TYR A 21 -2.62 -14.84 -9.18
N GLU A 22 -3.12 -15.37 -10.28
CA GLU A 22 -2.30 -16.05 -11.28
C GLU A 22 -1.57 -15.02 -12.13
N ASP A 23 -0.35 -14.68 -11.70
CA ASP A 23 0.59 -13.84 -12.42
C ASP A 23 1.89 -14.61 -12.62
N HIS A 24 2.26 -14.86 -13.88
CA HIS A 24 3.48 -15.59 -14.24
C HIS A 24 4.77 -14.90 -13.81
N ARG A 25 4.73 -13.59 -13.52
CA ARG A 25 5.89 -12.82 -13.07
C ARG A 25 5.99 -12.74 -11.55
N ALA A 26 4.90 -13.02 -10.85
CA ALA A 26 4.87 -12.96 -9.40
C ALA A 26 5.41 -14.25 -8.80
N ARG A 27 6.43 -14.13 -7.95
CA ARG A 27 6.85 -15.23 -7.09
C ARG A 27 5.89 -15.36 -5.91
N TRP A 28 5.38 -16.57 -5.71
CA TRP A 28 4.53 -16.94 -4.60
C TRP A 28 5.22 -18.02 -3.79
N ASP A 29 5.37 -17.81 -2.49
CA ASP A 29 5.87 -18.82 -1.57
C ASP A 29 4.76 -19.16 -0.56
N LEU A 30 4.66 -20.45 -0.22
CA LEU A 30 3.71 -20.98 0.77
C LEU A 30 4.41 -21.07 2.12
N ASN A 31 3.82 -20.45 3.14
CA ASN A 31 4.36 -20.48 4.49
C ASN A 31 3.90 -21.74 5.26
N GLN A 32 4.46 -22.01 6.45
CA GLN A 32 4.13 -23.20 7.25
C GLN A 32 2.71 -23.19 7.82
N ALA A 33 2.05 -22.03 7.84
CA ALA A 33 0.64 -21.91 8.21
C ALA A 33 -0.31 -22.17 7.02
N GLY A 34 0.20 -22.57 5.86
CA GLY A 34 -0.60 -22.85 4.66
C GLY A 34 -1.06 -21.60 3.91
N LEU A 35 -0.46 -20.43 4.19
CA LEU A 35 -0.80 -19.16 3.54
C LEU A 35 0.21 -18.83 2.44
N SER A 36 -0.30 -18.54 1.25
CA SER A 36 0.53 -18.11 0.11
C SER A 36 0.75 -16.60 0.16
N HIS A 37 2.00 -16.17 -0.06
CA HIS A 37 2.32 -14.75 -0.08
C HIS A 37 3.30 -14.40 -1.21
N SER A 38 3.06 -13.27 -1.87
CA SER A 38 3.96 -12.64 -2.84
C SER A 38 4.36 -11.24 -2.39
N HIS A 39 5.62 -10.84 -2.61
CA HIS A 39 6.03 -9.45 -2.36
C HIS A 39 5.29 -8.43 -3.25
N GLN A 40 4.77 -8.85 -4.41
CA GLN A 40 4.03 -7.97 -5.33
C GLN A 40 2.54 -7.86 -4.97
N HIS A 41 1.93 -8.97 -4.55
CA HIS A 41 0.48 -9.09 -4.39
C HIS A 41 0.02 -9.36 -2.94
N GLY A 42 0.94 -9.38 -1.97
CA GLY A 42 0.63 -9.76 -0.59
C GLY A 42 0.09 -11.19 -0.51
N PHE A 43 -0.97 -11.40 0.27
CA PHE A 43 -1.71 -12.67 0.31
C PHE A 43 -2.63 -12.90 -0.91
N GLY A 44 -2.80 -11.90 -1.78
CA GLY A 44 -3.59 -11.98 -3.00
C GLY A 44 -4.75 -11.01 -3.07
N LEU A 45 -5.69 -11.30 -3.97
CA LEU A 45 -6.82 -10.44 -4.26
C LEU A 45 -7.85 -10.49 -3.14
N LEU A 46 -8.39 -9.32 -2.79
CA LEU A 46 -9.51 -9.19 -1.90
C LEU A 46 -10.80 -9.58 -2.63
N ASN A 47 -11.60 -10.43 -1.99
CA ASN A 47 -12.92 -10.81 -2.48
C ASN A 47 -13.98 -10.39 -1.47
N ALA A 48 -14.80 -9.40 -1.83
CA ALA A 48 -15.82 -8.84 -0.94
C ALA A 48 -16.80 -9.89 -0.42
N TRP A 49 -17.18 -10.87 -1.26
CA TRP A 49 -18.06 -11.96 -0.86
C TRP A 49 -17.39 -12.87 0.18
N ARG A 50 -16.11 -13.21 0.00
CA ARG A 50 -15.34 -14.01 0.98
C ARG A 50 -15.16 -13.26 2.30
N LEU A 51 -14.78 -11.97 2.23
CA LEU A 51 -14.59 -11.09 3.39
C LEU A 51 -15.86 -10.98 4.24
N VAL A 52 -17.01 -10.69 3.62
CA VAL A 52 -18.27 -10.50 4.34
C VAL A 52 -18.77 -11.80 4.96
N ASN A 53 -18.66 -12.93 4.26
CA ASN A 53 -19.07 -14.23 4.82
C ASN A 53 -18.14 -14.70 5.94
N ALA A 54 -16.83 -14.46 5.83
CA ALA A 54 -15.89 -14.70 6.91
C ALA A 54 -16.21 -13.84 8.14
N ALA A 55 -16.51 -12.55 7.93
CA ALA A 55 -16.87 -11.62 9.00
C ALA A 55 -18.09 -12.10 9.79
N LYS A 56 -19.13 -12.64 9.14
CA LYS A 56 -20.35 -13.14 9.81
C LYS A 56 -20.03 -14.13 10.93
N VAL A 57 -19.12 -15.07 10.67
CA VAL A 57 -18.75 -16.15 11.58
C VAL A 57 -17.51 -15.85 12.43
N TRP A 58 -16.90 -14.67 12.25
CA TRP A 58 -15.63 -14.33 12.86
C TRP A 58 -15.75 -14.24 14.38
N GLU A 59 -14.80 -14.81 15.09
CA GLU A 59 -14.62 -14.64 16.51
C GLU A 59 -13.37 -13.80 16.72
N SER A 60 -13.44 -12.80 17.58
CA SER A 60 -12.33 -11.87 17.78
C SER A 60 -11.07 -12.59 18.21
N VAL A 61 -9.94 -12.13 17.67
CA VAL A 61 -8.63 -12.67 18.01
C VAL A 61 -8.27 -12.38 19.47
N PRO A 62 -7.38 -13.19 20.09
CA PRO A 62 -6.84 -12.90 21.42
C PRO A 62 -6.15 -11.54 21.46
N TYR A 63 -5.93 -11.01 22.67
CA TYR A 63 -5.14 -9.79 22.84
C TYR A 63 -3.78 -9.91 22.16
N LEU A 64 -3.26 -8.76 21.72
CA LEU A 64 -1.98 -8.67 21.04
C LEU A 64 -0.88 -9.10 22.02
N ALA A 65 -0.16 -10.16 21.67
CA ALA A 65 1.04 -10.57 22.36
C ALA A 65 2.25 -10.04 21.58
N SER A 66 3.32 -9.67 22.29
CA SER A 66 4.54 -9.19 21.66
C SER A 66 5.79 -9.68 22.39
N TYR A 67 6.89 -9.76 21.65
CA TYR A 67 8.20 -10.06 22.17
C TYR A 67 9.23 -9.14 21.52
N VAL A 68 10.17 -8.64 22.30
CA VAL A 68 11.27 -7.80 21.81
C VAL A 68 12.57 -8.43 22.27
N SER A 69 13.48 -8.71 21.34
CA SER A 69 14.80 -9.23 21.69
C SER A 69 15.63 -8.16 22.41
N PRO A 70 16.68 -8.55 23.14
CA PRO A 70 17.76 -7.63 23.51
C PRO A 70 18.32 -6.93 22.26
N LEU A 71 18.98 -5.79 22.46
CA LEU A 71 19.69 -5.09 21.40
C LEU A 71 20.98 -5.84 21.06
N LEU A 72 21.04 -6.42 19.86
CA LEU A 72 22.11 -7.31 19.42
C LEU A 72 23.21 -6.47 18.74
N LYS A 73 24.32 -6.26 19.44
CA LYS A 73 25.47 -5.49 18.94
C LYS A 73 26.38 -6.38 18.10
N GLU A 74 26.23 -6.30 16.80
CA GLU A 74 26.97 -7.14 15.86
C GLU A 74 28.36 -6.58 15.53
N ARG A 75 28.43 -5.30 15.16
CA ARG A 75 29.65 -4.58 14.75
C ARG A 75 30.48 -5.32 13.69
N ARG A 76 29.84 -6.06 12.79
CA ARG A 76 30.51 -6.84 11.73
C ARG A 76 30.41 -6.13 10.38
N ALA A 77 31.51 -6.16 9.64
CA ALA A 77 31.55 -5.67 8.27
C ALA A 77 30.61 -6.51 7.38
N ILE A 78 29.93 -5.85 6.45
CA ILE A 78 29.11 -6.48 5.42
C ILE A 78 30.06 -6.75 4.24
N PRO A 79 30.37 -8.02 3.93
CA PRO A 79 31.23 -8.34 2.81
C PRO A 79 30.57 -7.92 1.49
N LEU A 80 31.40 -7.57 0.51
CA LEU A 80 30.96 -7.34 -0.86
C LEU A 80 30.52 -8.65 -1.51
N ASP A 81 29.66 -8.57 -2.53
CA ASP A 81 29.29 -9.70 -3.38
C ASP A 81 30.54 -10.47 -3.88
N PRO A 82 30.57 -11.82 -3.83
CA PRO A 82 29.48 -12.76 -3.54
C PRO A 82 29.30 -13.09 -2.05
N GLY A 83 29.98 -12.39 -1.15
CA GLY A 83 29.85 -12.60 0.29
C GLY A 83 28.51 -12.08 0.84
N GLN A 84 28.13 -12.57 2.03
CA GLN A 84 26.99 -12.04 2.78
C GLN A 84 27.27 -12.04 4.28
N LEU A 85 26.68 -11.08 5.01
CA LEU A 85 26.65 -11.10 6.46
C LEU A 85 25.40 -11.85 6.93
N GLU A 86 25.59 -12.79 7.85
CA GLU A 86 24.50 -13.53 8.50
C GLU A 86 24.53 -13.31 10.01
N ALA A 87 23.43 -12.81 10.57
CA ALA A 87 23.20 -12.67 12.00
C ALA A 87 21.95 -13.47 12.41
N THR A 88 21.96 -14.08 13.60
CA THR A 88 20.87 -14.94 14.04
C THR A 88 20.45 -14.64 15.47
N TRP A 89 19.17 -14.84 15.76
CA TRP A 89 18.61 -14.77 17.11
C TRP A 89 17.69 -15.97 17.32
N ASN A 90 17.88 -16.67 18.43
CA ASN A 90 17.03 -17.82 18.78
C ASN A 90 16.03 -17.40 19.85
N VAL A 91 14.76 -17.36 19.48
CA VAL A 91 13.66 -17.08 20.41
C VAL A 91 13.26 -18.39 21.07
N THR A 92 13.42 -18.47 22.38
CA THR A 92 13.13 -19.67 23.18
C THR A 92 11.71 -19.65 23.71
N GLU A 93 11.24 -20.79 24.22
CA GLU A 93 9.93 -20.86 24.90
C GLU A 93 9.88 -19.92 26.12
N ALA A 94 10.98 -19.85 26.90
CA ALA A 94 11.09 -18.99 28.07
C ALA A 94 11.01 -17.49 27.72
N ASP A 95 11.43 -17.11 26.51
CA ASP A 95 11.30 -15.74 26.01
C ASP A 95 9.84 -15.36 25.73
N LEU A 96 9.01 -16.34 25.34
CA LEU A 96 7.63 -16.14 24.89
C LEU A 96 6.59 -16.35 26.00
N GLU A 97 6.92 -17.15 27.02
CA GLU A 97 6.05 -17.41 28.18
C GLU A 97 5.44 -16.14 28.80
N PRO A 98 6.19 -15.05 29.05
CA PRO A 98 5.63 -13.84 29.68
C PRO A 98 4.53 -13.16 28.85
N SER A 99 4.61 -13.23 27.52
CA SER A 99 3.60 -12.64 26.63
C SER A 99 2.54 -13.65 26.17
N GLY A 100 2.80 -14.95 26.35
CA GLY A 100 1.99 -16.03 25.82
C GLY A 100 1.96 -16.07 24.29
N LEU A 101 2.92 -15.42 23.61
CA LEU A 101 2.99 -15.37 22.15
C LEU A 101 3.29 -16.76 21.59
N LYS A 102 2.42 -17.25 20.69
CA LYS A 102 2.57 -18.57 20.06
C LYS A 102 2.65 -18.48 18.55
N THR A 103 1.80 -17.68 17.94
CA THR A 103 1.74 -17.52 16.48
C THR A 103 1.92 -16.08 16.06
N LEU A 104 2.58 -15.88 14.92
CA LEU A 104 2.99 -14.59 14.41
C LEU A 104 1.88 -13.88 13.62
N GLU A 105 1.87 -12.55 13.68
CA GLU A 105 1.11 -11.66 12.80
C GLU A 105 2.11 -10.77 12.04
N HIS A 106 2.82 -9.90 12.76
CA HIS A 106 3.86 -9.03 12.20
C HIS A 106 5.22 -9.37 12.79
N VAL A 107 6.24 -9.42 11.94
CA VAL A 107 7.64 -9.57 12.35
C VAL A 107 8.39 -8.33 11.91
N ALA A 108 9.09 -7.69 12.84
CA ALA A 108 9.84 -6.48 12.58
C ALA A 108 11.31 -6.63 12.99
N VAL A 109 12.19 -6.01 12.22
CA VAL A 109 13.63 -5.95 12.51
C VAL A 109 14.11 -4.50 12.43
N THR A 110 14.60 -3.99 13.55
CA THR A 110 15.21 -2.66 13.63
C THR A 110 16.70 -2.81 13.44
N VAL A 111 17.29 -2.10 12.49
CA VAL A 111 18.72 -2.18 12.15
C VAL A 111 19.39 -0.82 12.17
N SER A 112 20.65 -0.84 12.59
CA SER A 112 21.57 0.28 12.46
C SER A 112 22.77 -0.18 11.64
N ILE A 113 22.88 0.32 10.40
CA ILE A 113 23.85 -0.09 9.38
C ILE A 113 24.53 1.15 8.83
N THR A 114 25.85 1.19 8.87
CA THR A 114 26.65 2.21 8.19
C THR A 114 27.06 1.69 6.81
N HIS A 115 26.79 2.45 5.75
CA HIS A 115 27.12 2.05 4.37
C HIS A 115 27.39 3.27 3.49
N PRO A 116 28.44 3.30 2.65
CA PRO A 116 28.72 4.45 1.79
C PRO A 116 27.66 4.69 0.71
N ARG A 117 26.87 3.67 0.37
CA ARG A 117 25.78 3.76 -0.61
C ARG A 117 24.62 2.84 -0.23
N ARG A 118 23.65 3.33 0.54
CA ARG A 118 22.61 2.49 1.13
C ARG A 118 21.78 1.69 0.13
N GLY A 119 21.59 2.20 -1.09
CA GLY A 119 20.83 1.53 -2.14
C GLY A 119 21.44 0.22 -2.64
N ASN A 120 22.69 -0.09 -2.30
CA ASN A 120 23.30 -1.37 -2.67
C ASN A 120 22.96 -2.51 -1.71
N LEU A 121 22.29 -2.22 -0.60
CA LEU A 121 22.00 -3.23 0.41
C LEU A 121 20.73 -4.01 0.07
N GLU A 122 20.85 -5.33 0.07
CA GLU A 122 19.71 -6.24 0.16
C GLU A 122 19.64 -6.84 1.56
N ILE A 123 18.46 -6.79 2.17
CA ILE A 123 18.22 -7.23 3.54
C ILE A 123 17.11 -8.28 3.53
N HIS A 124 17.47 -9.48 3.96
CA HIS A 124 16.59 -10.64 4.02
C HIS A 124 16.36 -11.03 5.49
N LEU A 125 15.09 -11.25 5.84
CA LEU A 125 14.70 -11.78 7.14
C LEU A 125 14.06 -13.15 6.95
N LEU A 126 14.64 -14.18 7.56
CA LEU A 126 14.08 -15.53 7.60
C LEU A 126 13.44 -15.82 8.95
N CYS A 127 12.20 -16.31 8.90
CA CYS A 127 11.48 -16.85 10.04
C CYS A 127 11.90 -18.30 10.34
N PRO A 128 11.60 -18.82 11.55
CA PRO A 128 11.97 -20.18 11.97
C PRO A 128 11.47 -21.29 11.03
N SER A 129 10.34 -21.04 10.38
CA SER A 129 9.72 -21.89 9.35
C SER A 129 10.54 -22.07 8.07
N GLY A 130 11.54 -21.22 7.85
CA GLY A 130 12.25 -21.06 6.58
C GLY A 130 11.63 -20.04 5.64
N MET A 131 10.50 -19.40 6.01
CA MET A 131 9.89 -18.35 5.20
C MET A 131 10.79 -17.10 5.15
N GLU A 132 11.29 -16.78 3.96
CA GLU A 132 12.17 -15.64 3.72
C GLU A 132 11.39 -14.39 3.30
N SER A 133 11.79 -13.22 3.80
CA SER A 133 11.26 -11.92 3.40
C SER A 133 12.38 -11.01 2.94
N LEU A 134 12.34 -10.56 1.69
CA LEU A 134 13.18 -9.46 1.21
C LEU A 134 12.58 -8.15 1.75
N VAL A 135 13.15 -7.65 2.85
CA VAL A 135 12.61 -6.48 3.58
C VAL A 135 13.30 -5.17 3.18
N GLY A 136 14.54 -5.24 2.70
CA GLY A 136 15.23 -4.13 2.05
C GLY A 136 15.68 -4.57 0.66
N THR A 137 15.13 -3.98 -0.39
CA THR A 137 15.54 -4.27 -1.77
C THR A 137 16.70 -3.39 -2.19
N ALA A 138 17.51 -3.85 -3.15
CA ALA A 138 18.44 -2.97 -3.84
C ALA A 138 17.68 -1.83 -4.55
N ARG A 139 18.22 -0.61 -4.46
CA ARG A 139 17.65 0.62 -5.03
C ARG A 139 18.76 1.37 -5.74
N SER A 140 18.88 1.16 -7.05
CA SER A 140 19.97 1.73 -7.88
C SER A 140 20.13 3.25 -7.74
N MET A 141 19.03 3.98 -7.54
CA MET A 141 19.02 5.45 -7.41
C MET A 141 19.32 5.95 -5.99
N ASP A 142 19.29 5.09 -4.97
CA ASP A 142 19.58 5.49 -3.57
C ASP A 142 21.10 5.48 -3.32
N SER A 143 21.71 6.66 -3.45
CA SER A 143 23.15 6.86 -3.26
C SER A 143 23.53 7.40 -1.88
N ASP A 144 22.58 7.44 -0.95
CA ASP A 144 22.74 8.05 0.37
C ASP A 144 23.79 7.31 1.24
N PRO A 145 24.81 8.02 1.78
CA PRO A 145 25.85 7.44 2.62
C PRO A 145 25.48 7.32 4.10
N THR A 146 24.30 7.77 4.54
CA THR A 146 23.92 7.68 5.97
C THR A 146 23.68 6.24 6.41
N GLY A 147 23.44 5.32 5.48
CA GLY A 147 22.97 3.98 5.80
C GLY A 147 21.61 4.00 6.51
N PHE A 148 21.36 3.01 7.35
CA PHE A 148 20.14 2.88 8.14
C PHE A 148 20.44 3.23 9.60
N VAL A 149 19.69 4.16 10.18
CA VAL A 149 19.84 4.57 11.59
C VAL A 149 18.55 4.20 12.31
N ASP A 150 18.63 3.16 13.13
CA ASP A 150 17.52 2.58 13.90
C ASP A 150 16.24 2.43 13.06
N TRP A 151 16.42 1.96 11.82
CA TRP A 151 15.34 1.80 10.86
C TRP A 151 14.65 0.46 11.06
N THR A 152 13.32 0.47 11.21
CA THR A 152 12.51 -0.73 11.35
C THR A 152 11.95 -1.18 10.02
N PHE A 153 12.36 -2.37 9.59
CA PHE A 153 11.67 -3.11 8.54
C PHE A 153 10.63 -4.05 9.14
N SER A 154 9.59 -4.39 8.38
CA SER A 154 8.57 -5.34 8.82
C SER A 154 8.14 -6.28 7.70
N THR A 155 7.64 -7.45 8.08
CA THR A 155 7.06 -8.45 7.18
C THR A 155 5.84 -9.11 7.82
N VAL A 156 4.88 -9.49 6.97
CA VAL A 156 3.71 -10.30 7.31
C VAL A 156 3.79 -11.70 6.70
N ARG A 157 4.88 -12.06 6.03
CA ARG A 157 5.00 -13.34 5.29
C ARG A 157 4.88 -14.58 6.20
N CYS A 158 5.24 -14.43 7.46
CA CYS A 158 5.24 -15.49 8.47
C CYS A 158 3.93 -15.53 9.29
N TRP A 159 2.86 -14.87 8.81
CA TRP A 159 1.58 -14.83 9.50
C TRP A 159 1.05 -16.24 9.78
N GLY A 160 0.58 -16.46 11.01
CA GLY A 160 0.04 -17.73 11.49
C GLY A 160 1.10 -18.79 11.79
N GLU A 161 2.38 -18.55 11.51
CA GLU A 161 3.46 -19.49 11.83
C GLU A 161 3.83 -19.43 13.30
N GLU A 162 4.51 -20.46 13.78
CA GLU A 162 5.02 -20.55 15.15
C GLU A 162 6.10 -19.47 15.41
N ALA A 163 5.97 -18.78 16.53
CA ALA A 163 6.86 -17.68 16.90
C ALA A 163 8.22 -18.14 17.44
N GLN A 164 8.28 -19.34 18.02
CA GLN A 164 9.49 -19.91 18.60
C GLN A 164 10.48 -20.36 17.52
N GLY A 165 11.77 -20.15 17.77
CA GLY A 165 12.85 -20.71 16.98
C GLY A 165 13.85 -19.68 16.48
N ARG A 166 14.65 -20.08 15.49
CA ARG A 166 15.80 -19.30 15.00
C ARG A 166 15.41 -18.38 13.87
N TYR A 167 15.51 -17.07 14.12
CA TYR A 167 15.41 -16.03 13.12
C TYR A 167 16.79 -15.71 12.55
N ARG A 168 16.84 -15.39 11.27
CA ARG A 168 18.09 -15.06 10.57
C ARG A 168 17.93 -13.78 9.75
N LEU A 169 18.83 -12.82 10.01
CA LEU A 169 19.01 -11.61 9.24
C LEU A 169 20.22 -11.80 8.32
N THR A 170 20.00 -11.72 7.01
CA THR A 170 21.06 -11.79 6.00
C THR A 170 21.15 -10.45 5.28
N ILE A 171 22.36 -9.90 5.18
CA ILE A 171 22.62 -8.63 4.50
C ILE A 171 23.65 -8.86 3.40
N ARG A 172 23.34 -8.42 2.19
CA ARG A 172 24.20 -8.48 1.00
C ARG A 172 24.47 -7.07 0.50
N ASP A 173 25.72 -6.79 0.11
CA ASP A 173 26.07 -5.59 -0.65
C ASP A 173 26.26 -5.99 -2.12
N VAL A 174 25.26 -5.68 -2.96
CA VAL A 174 25.26 -6.00 -4.40
C VAL A 174 25.97 -4.94 -5.24
N GLY A 175 26.67 -3.99 -4.61
CA GLY A 175 27.43 -2.95 -5.29
C GLY A 175 28.78 -3.44 -5.80
N ALA A 176 28.98 -3.40 -7.12
CA ALA A 176 30.24 -3.85 -7.75
C ALA A 176 31.47 -2.96 -7.45
N GLU A 177 31.29 -1.72 -6.97
CA GLU A 177 32.35 -0.71 -6.89
C GLU A 177 32.29 0.17 -5.62
N THR A 178 31.86 -0.37 -4.47
CA THR A 178 31.95 0.38 -3.20
C THR A 178 33.40 0.35 -2.68
N PRO A 179 34.07 1.51 -2.51
CA PRO A 179 35.47 1.55 -2.05
C PRO A 179 35.64 1.11 -0.59
N ARG A 180 34.54 0.97 0.15
CA ARG A 180 34.50 0.53 1.56
C ARG A 180 33.28 -0.35 1.81
N ALA A 181 33.52 -1.48 2.44
CA ALA A 181 32.45 -2.33 2.98
C ALA A 181 31.64 -1.56 4.05
N GLY A 182 30.32 -1.69 4.02
CA GLY A 182 29.49 -1.24 5.14
C GLY A 182 29.64 -2.11 6.37
N ARG A 183 28.92 -1.77 7.43
CA ARG A 183 28.95 -2.49 8.72
C ARG A 183 27.56 -2.52 9.34
N LEU A 184 27.14 -3.68 9.80
CA LEU A 184 25.98 -3.81 10.69
C LEU A 184 26.47 -3.51 12.11
N ASP A 185 26.01 -2.40 12.68
CA ASP A 185 26.40 -1.99 14.02
C ASP A 185 25.58 -2.73 15.08
N GLN A 186 24.25 -2.73 14.94
CA GLN A 186 23.33 -3.41 15.83
C GLN A 186 21.98 -3.71 15.17
N TRP A 187 21.24 -4.66 15.73
CA TRP A 187 19.88 -4.97 15.32
C TRP A 187 19.01 -5.47 16.49
N GLN A 188 17.70 -5.39 16.33
CA GLN A 188 16.72 -5.85 17.32
C GLN A 188 15.53 -6.49 16.60
N LEU A 189 15.11 -7.66 17.07
CA LEU A 189 13.94 -8.37 16.58
C LEU A 189 12.72 -8.00 17.42
N THR A 190 11.60 -7.71 16.78
CA THR A 190 10.31 -7.51 17.44
C THR A 190 9.26 -8.39 16.79
N LEU A 191 8.54 -9.17 17.59
CA LEU A 191 7.50 -10.08 17.16
C LEU A 191 6.16 -9.58 17.70
N TYR A 192 5.14 -9.64 16.85
CA TYR A 192 3.74 -9.37 17.20
C TYR A 192 2.89 -10.54 16.79
N GLY A 193 1.91 -10.89 17.61
CA GLY A 193 1.00 -11.97 17.29
C GLY A 193 -0.01 -12.26 18.38
N SER A 194 -0.31 -13.54 18.57
CA SER A 194 -1.34 -13.97 19.51
C SER A 194 -0.97 -15.24 20.26
N SER A 195 -1.77 -15.55 21.28
CA SER A 195 -1.69 -16.78 22.05
C SER A 195 -2.37 -17.99 21.37
N TRP A 196 -2.79 -17.85 20.11
CA TRP A 196 -3.33 -18.97 19.35
C TRP A 196 -2.25 -20.01 19.04
N SER A 197 -2.58 -21.28 19.26
CA SER A 197 -1.73 -22.38 18.81
C SER A 197 -1.83 -22.59 17.29
N PRO A 198 -0.84 -23.23 16.66
CA PRO A 198 -0.92 -23.59 15.23
C PRO A 198 -2.19 -24.38 14.88
N ALA A 199 -2.67 -25.26 15.78
CA ALA A 199 -3.91 -26.00 15.60
C ALA A 199 -5.16 -25.09 15.59
N GLN A 200 -5.17 -24.04 16.40
CA GLN A 200 -6.26 -23.05 16.40
C GLN A 200 -6.27 -22.21 15.12
N ILE A 201 -5.09 -21.88 14.56
CA ILE A 201 -4.98 -21.23 13.25
C ILE A 201 -5.61 -22.12 12.16
N GLN A 202 -5.27 -23.41 12.15
CA GLN A 202 -5.82 -24.36 11.17
C GLN A 202 -7.34 -24.54 11.30
N GLU A 203 -7.87 -24.66 12.52
CA GLU A 203 -9.33 -24.77 12.70
C GLU A 203 -10.05 -23.48 12.29
N ARG A 204 -9.42 -22.32 12.51
CA ARG A 204 -9.97 -21.03 12.05
C ARG A 204 -10.03 -20.97 10.52
N GLN A 205 -8.96 -21.37 9.84
CA GLN A 205 -8.94 -21.45 8.37
C GLN A 205 -10.04 -22.38 7.86
N ARG A 206 -10.21 -23.57 8.47
CA ARG A 206 -11.26 -24.52 8.10
C ARG A 206 -12.67 -23.97 8.31
N LEU A 207 -12.90 -23.25 9.41
CA LEU A 207 -14.16 -22.59 9.70
C LEU A 207 -14.48 -21.50 8.67
N LEU A 208 -13.47 -20.71 8.29
CA LEU A 208 -13.65 -19.68 7.26
C LEU A 208 -13.88 -20.27 5.87
N GLU A 209 -13.19 -21.34 5.48
CA GLU A 209 -13.44 -22.00 4.19
C GLU A 209 -14.88 -22.53 4.10
N LYS A 210 -15.44 -23.05 5.19
CA LYS A 210 -16.87 -23.40 5.25
C LYS A 210 -17.78 -22.16 5.16
N ALA A 211 -17.39 -21.05 5.77
CA ALA A 211 -18.13 -19.80 5.65
C ALA A 211 -18.21 -19.30 4.19
N MET A 212 -17.08 -19.46 3.49
CA MET A 212 -16.90 -19.10 2.08
C MET A 212 -17.36 -20.19 1.11
N SER A 213 -17.99 -21.27 1.55
CA SER A 213 -18.64 -22.24 0.64
C SER A 213 -20.11 -21.91 0.39
N GLY A 214 -20.64 -20.89 1.08
CA GLY A 214 -22.05 -20.48 0.99
C GLY A 214 -22.97 -21.14 2.03
N GLN A 215 -22.42 -21.89 2.99
CA GLN A 215 -23.22 -22.51 4.05
C GLN A 215 -23.94 -21.50 4.96
N PHE A 216 -23.42 -20.26 5.06
CA PHE A 216 -23.94 -19.20 5.93
C PHE A 216 -24.60 -18.06 5.12
N LEU A 217 -25.20 -18.42 3.97
CA LEU A 217 -25.91 -17.48 3.10
C LEU A 217 -27.27 -17.04 3.65
N ASP A 218 -27.78 -17.66 4.73
CA ASP A 218 -28.99 -17.20 5.40
C ASP A 218 -28.79 -15.76 5.92
N GLY A 219 -29.68 -14.87 5.48
CA GLY A 219 -29.49 -13.42 5.51
C GLY A 219 -29.33 -12.80 6.91
N ASP A 220 -29.84 -13.50 7.93
CA ASP A 220 -29.92 -12.96 9.29
C ASP A 220 -28.83 -13.50 10.23
N PHE A 221 -27.97 -14.41 9.75
CA PHE A 221 -26.91 -14.97 10.60
C PHE A 221 -25.67 -14.08 10.65
N ALA A 222 -25.37 -13.55 11.83
CA ALA A 222 -24.07 -13.00 12.20
C ALA A 222 -23.81 -13.29 13.68
N SER A 223 -22.61 -13.77 14.03
CA SER A 223 -22.30 -14.01 15.44
C SER A 223 -22.40 -12.69 16.21
N PRO A 224 -22.98 -12.71 17.42
CA PRO A 224 -23.14 -11.50 18.22
C PRO A 224 -21.77 -10.93 18.58
N CYS A 225 -21.73 -9.60 18.75
CA CYS A 225 -20.55 -8.94 19.25
C CYS A 225 -20.29 -9.33 20.71
N PRO A 226 -19.02 -9.46 21.14
CA PRO A 226 -18.70 -9.71 22.53
C PRO A 226 -19.34 -8.68 23.45
N PRO A 227 -19.87 -9.09 24.62
CA PRO A 227 -20.48 -8.17 25.57
C PRO A 227 -19.45 -7.15 26.10
N GLY A 228 -19.90 -5.92 26.37
CA GLY A 228 -19.06 -4.86 26.94
C GLY A 228 -18.38 -3.93 25.91
N LEU A 229 -18.46 -4.24 24.61
CA LEU A 229 -18.05 -3.31 23.56
C LEU A 229 -19.11 -2.22 23.38
N ARG A 230 -18.76 -0.97 23.70
CA ARG A 230 -19.56 0.20 23.28
C ARG A 230 -19.32 0.42 21.79
N ILE A 231 -20.11 -0.25 20.98
CA ILE A 231 -20.18 0.03 19.54
C ILE A 231 -20.84 1.40 19.44
N PRO A 232 -20.15 2.44 18.92
CA PRO A 232 -20.82 3.70 18.63
C PRO A 232 -22.02 3.34 17.76
N GLU A 233 -23.23 3.74 18.14
CA GLU A 233 -24.35 3.67 17.21
C GLU A 233 -23.87 4.33 15.92
N GLN A 234 -23.86 3.57 14.82
CA GLN A 234 -23.61 4.15 13.52
C GLN A 234 -24.63 5.27 13.40
N GLN A 235 -24.19 6.53 13.47
CA GLN A 235 -25.06 7.64 13.17
C GLN A 235 -25.55 7.36 11.75
N PRO A 236 -26.84 7.05 11.57
CA PRO A 236 -27.32 6.86 10.22
C PRO A 236 -27.14 8.23 9.59
N TYR A 237 -26.24 8.33 8.61
CA TYR A 237 -26.22 9.46 7.69
C TYR A 237 -27.52 9.38 6.89
N THR A 238 -28.63 9.68 7.56
CA THR A 238 -29.92 9.85 6.92
C THR A 238 -29.75 11.11 6.11
N ILE A 239 -29.82 10.98 4.79
CA ILE A 239 -29.97 12.14 3.93
C ILE A 239 -31.23 12.84 4.45
N THR A 240 -31.04 13.97 5.13
CA THR A 240 -32.15 14.74 5.68
C THR A 240 -33.14 15.07 4.56
N ALA A 241 -34.43 15.17 4.87
CA ALA A 241 -35.42 15.57 3.87
C ALA A 241 -35.05 16.89 3.17
N ASN A 242 -34.32 17.77 3.86
CA ASN A 242 -33.83 19.03 3.30
C ASN A 242 -32.67 18.81 2.32
N THR A 243 -31.72 17.94 2.62
CA THR A 243 -30.65 17.59 1.67
C THR A 243 -31.18 16.83 0.46
N LEU A 244 -32.21 15.99 0.62
CA LEU A 244 -32.91 15.35 -0.49
C LEU A 244 -33.63 16.39 -1.37
N LYS A 245 -34.35 17.33 -0.75
CA LYS A 245 -35.00 18.44 -1.46
C LYS A 245 -33.99 19.29 -2.22
N THR A 246 -32.83 19.62 -1.62
CA THR A 246 -31.80 20.40 -2.32
C THR A 246 -31.19 19.64 -3.48
N LEU A 247 -30.93 18.33 -3.32
CA LEU A 247 -30.42 17.49 -4.42
C LEU A 247 -31.44 17.37 -5.55
N MET A 248 -32.73 17.25 -5.21
CA MET A 248 -33.79 17.20 -6.21
C MET A 248 -33.94 18.53 -6.96
N LEU A 249 -33.89 19.66 -6.27
CA LEU A 249 -33.94 20.99 -6.88
C LEU A 249 -32.73 21.25 -7.79
N LEU A 250 -31.53 20.84 -7.37
CA LEU A 250 -30.31 20.88 -8.20
C LEU A 250 -30.46 20.02 -9.45
N GLY A 251 -31.05 18.83 -9.32
CA GLY A 251 -31.36 17.95 -10.46
C GLY A 251 -32.35 18.59 -11.43
N CYS A 252 -33.44 19.19 -10.94
CA CYS A 252 -34.41 19.90 -11.77
C CYS A 252 -33.80 21.11 -12.49
N LEU A 253 -32.94 21.88 -11.80
CA LEU A 253 -32.23 23.00 -12.40
C LEU A 253 -31.29 22.54 -13.52
N ALA A 254 -30.56 21.44 -13.30
CA ALA A 254 -29.68 20.86 -14.32
C ALA A 254 -30.48 20.42 -15.55
N VAL A 255 -31.63 19.76 -15.38
CA VAL A 255 -32.51 19.36 -16.49
C VAL A 255 -33.06 20.59 -17.23
N PHE A 256 -33.50 21.62 -16.52
CA PHE A 256 -33.97 22.85 -17.16
C PHE A 256 -32.87 23.52 -18.00
N TRP A 257 -31.66 23.58 -17.44
CA TRP A 257 -30.48 24.11 -18.13
C TRP A 257 -30.18 23.28 -19.39
N THR A 258 -30.15 21.95 -19.30
CA THR A 258 -29.92 21.12 -20.50
C THR A 258 -30.99 21.30 -21.57
N PHE A 259 -32.26 21.46 -21.20
CA PHE A 259 -33.33 21.78 -22.15
C PHE A 259 -33.17 23.16 -22.79
N TYR A 260 -32.81 24.18 -22.01
CA TYR A 260 -32.56 25.52 -22.53
C TYR A 260 -31.45 25.51 -23.59
N TYR A 261 -30.29 24.91 -23.26
CA TYR A 261 -29.17 24.82 -24.21
C TYR A 261 -29.50 23.94 -25.42
N LEU A 262 -30.30 22.87 -25.24
CA LEU A 262 -30.77 22.06 -26.37
C LEU A 262 -31.68 22.86 -27.30
N LEU A 263 -32.57 23.70 -26.76
CA LEU A 263 -33.42 24.58 -27.54
C LEU A 263 -32.61 25.66 -28.25
N GLU A 264 -31.64 26.27 -27.58
CA GLU A 264 -30.72 27.25 -28.17
C GLU A 264 -30.00 26.64 -29.39
N VAL A 265 -29.38 25.46 -29.23
CA VAL A 265 -28.67 24.77 -30.32
C VAL A 265 -29.60 24.33 -31.46
N THR A 266 -30.82 23.90 -31.17
CA THR A 266 -31.78 23.46 -32.20
C THR A 266 -32.47 24.62 -32.92
N CYS A 267 -32.73 25.73 -32.22
CA CYS A 267 -33.25 26.96 -32.80
C CYS A 267 -32.19 27.67 -33.65
N ASP A 268 -30.92 27.71 -33.24
CA ASP A 268 -29.84 28.24 -34.08
C ASP A 268 -29.59 27.38 -35.33
N ARG A 269 -29.70 26.05 -35.21
CA ARG A 269 -29.70 25.14 -36.38
C ARG A 269 -30.88 25.38 -37.33
N ARG A 270 -32.04 25.82 -36.83
CA ARG A 270 -33.20 26.20 -37.66
C ARG A 270 -33.07 27.62 -38.22
N ALA A 271 -32.43 28.54 -37.51
CA ALA A 271 -32.17 29.91 -37.97
C ALA A 271 -31.17 29.96 -39.13
N PHE A 272 -30.23 29.01 -39.21
CA PHE A 272 -29.31 28.83 -40.34
C PHE A 272 -29.76 27.79 -41.39
N GLY A 273 -31.02 27.36 -41.35
CA GLY A 273 -31.55 26.30 -42.20
C GLY A 273 -32.78 26.70 -43.01
N LEU A 274 -32.58 27.52 -44.05
CA LEU A 274 -33.09 27.38 -45.44
C LEU A 274 -33.27 28.75 -46.12
N PRO A 275 -32.90 28.84 -47.42
CA PRO A 275 -33.97 29.13 -48.37
C PRO A 275 -34.11 27.99 -49.37
N ALA A 276 -35.32 27.46 -49.44
CA ALA A 276 -35.78 26.70 -50.59
C ALA A 276 -35.80 27.63 -51.81
N ARG A 277 -35.06 27.27 -52.87
CA ARG A 277 -35.33 27.80 -54.21
C ARG A 277 -35.44 26.66 -55.22
N SER A 278 -36.66 26.49 -55.70
CA SER A 278 -37.05 25.61 -56.80
C SER A 278 -36.54 26.14 -58.15
N ARG A 279 -35.92 25.28 -58.98
CA ARG A 279 -36.42 24.92 -60.34
C ARG A 279 -35.45 24.03 -61.13
N ARG A 280 -36.02 22.90 -61.59
CA ARG A 280 -35.87 22.19 -62.89
C ARG A 280 -34.49 21.87 -63.50
N ALA A 281 -34.31 20.55 -63.65
CA ALA A 281 -34.05 19.79 -64.88
C ALA A 281 -32.89 20.23 -65.81
N SER A 282 -31.86 19.38 -65.92
CA SER A 282 -31.66 18.44 -67.05
C SER A 282 -30.17 18.10 -67.25
N ARG A 283 -29.93 16.80 -67.50
CA ARG A 283 -28.82 16.16 -68.27
C ARG A 283 -27.38 16.71 -68.14
N SER A 284 -26.51 15.86 -67.60
CA SER A 284 -25.06 15.77 -67.91
C SER A 284 -24.85 15.44 -69.41
N PRO A 285 -23.70 15.72 -70.06
CA PRO A 285 -22.42 15.09 -69.69
C PRO A 285 -21.13 15.90 -69.97
N GLU A 286 -20.01 15.28 -69.56
CA GLU A 286 -18.66 15.36 -70.15
C GLU A 286 -17.74 16.57 -69.88
N GLY A 287 -16.61 16.24 -69.24
CA GLY A 287 -15.33 16.36 -69.94
C GLY A 287 -14.22 17.16 -69.25
N GLY A 288 -13.37 16.44 -68.48
CA GLY A 288 -11.93 16.70 -68.26
C GLY A 288 -11.53 18.04 -67.63
N GLY A 289 -10.88 18.11 -66.47
CA GLY A 289 -9.86 17.20 -65.93
C GLY A 289 -8.57 18.02 -65.74
N GLY A 290 -8.35 18.52 -64.53
CA GLY A 290 -7.08 19.16 -64.16
C GLY A 290 -7.14 20.02 -62.90
N GLY A 291 -6.51 19.55 -61.82
CA GLY A 291 -5.82 20.43 -60.86
C GLY A 291 -6.35 20.46 -59.42
N GLY A 292 -5.67 19.73 -58.52
CA GLY A 292 -5.16 20.28 -57.26
C GLY A 292 -5.99 20.15 -55.98
N GLY A 293 -5.48 19.37 -55.02
CA GLY A 293 -5.67 19.59 -53.57
C GLY A 293 -6.76 18.75 -52.91
N GLY A 294 -6.43 17.54 -52.47
CA GLY A 294 -7.28 16.72 -51.64
C GLY A 294 -6.91 16.76 -50.16
N LEU A 295 -7.90 16.42 -49.33
CA LEU A 295 -7.80 15.70 -48.05
C LEU A 295 -7.23 16.53 -46.87
N MET A 296 -7.65 16.41 -45.62
CA MET A 296 -8.63 15.60 -44.89
C MET A 296 -8.58 16.11 -43.42
N GLU A 297 -9.54 15.66 -42.62
CA GLU A 297 -9.67 15.67 -41.15
C GLU A 297 -8.53 16.17 -40.25
N ASP A 298 -8.89 16.75 -39.08
CA ASP A 298 -8.39 16.32 -37.76
C ASP A 298 -9.07 17.17 -36.64
N THR A 299 -9.65 16.57 -35.59
CA THR A 299 -9.06 15.91 -34.41
C THR A 299 -8.70 16.90 -33.29
N VAL A 300 -9.14 16.56 -32.08
CA VAL A 300 -8.85 17.22 -30.79
C VAL A 300 -7.40 16.91 -30.36
N PRO A 301 -6.60 17.89 -29.87
CA PRO A 301 -5.45 17.61 -29.02
C PRO A 301 -5.62 18.23 -27.62
N LEU A 302 -5.50 17.47 -26.53
CA LEU A 302 -4.26 17.10 -25.82
C LEU A 302 -3.41 18.33 -25.41
N CYS A 303 -3.44 18.68 -24.12
CA CYS A 303 -2.43 19.54 -23.52
C CYS A 303 -1.37 18.67 -22.83
N LYS A 304 -0.15 18.70 -23.37
CA LYS A 304 1.09 18.46 -22.61
C LYS A 304 2.12 19.53 -22.99
N GLU A 305 2.91 19.85 -21.98
CA GLU A 305 4.05 20.76 -21.87
C GLU A 305 4.93 20.90 -23.12
N ALA A 306 5.57 22.07 -23.28
CA ALA A 306 7.01 22.14 -23.54
C ALA A 306 7.58 23.56 -23.34
N GLU A 307 8.78 23.59 -22.77
CA GLU A 307 9.66 24.72 -22.50
C GLU A 307 10.26 25.37 -23.76
N ALA A 308 10.73 26.63 -23.60
CA ALA A 308 12.03 27.18 -24.05
C ALA A 308 11.99 28.71 -23.77
N GLY A 309 12.94 29.42 -23.15
CA GLY A 309 14.37 29.22 -22.92
C GLY A 309 15.10 30.44 -23.51
N ALA A 310 15.64 31.35 -22.67
CA ALA A 310 16.82 32.22 -22.93
C ALA A 310 17.07 33.28 -21.83
N GLU A 311 18.07 32.99 -20.98
CA GLU A 311 19.18 33.83 -20.46
C GLU A 311 19.08 35.36 -20.15
N GLN A 312 19.23 35.68 -18.83
CA GLN A 312 20.26 36.50 -18.12
C GLN A 312 20.57 37.98 -18.50
N PRO A 313 21.07 38.85 -17.57
CA PRO A 313 22.02 38.55 -16.49
C PRO A 313 21.79 39.22 -15.09
N SER A 314 22.55 38.69 -14.14
CA SER A 314 22.77 39.17 -12.76
C SER A 314 23.41 40.57 -12.68
N PRO A 315 23.39 41.18 -11.48
CA PRO A 315 24.59 41.84 -10.98
C PRO A 315 25.00 41.27 -9.61
N GLY A 316 26.31 41.11 -9.44
CA GLY A 316 26.91 40.65 -8.19
C GLY A 316 27.17 41.77 -7.18
N LEU A 317 27.36 41.29 -5.94
CA LEU A 317 28.35 41.69 -4.95
C LEU A 317 28.40 43.17 -4.50
N ARG A 318 28.02 43.41 -3.23
CA ARG A 318 28.79 44.24 -2.31
C ARG A 318 28.72 43.70 -0.88
N ASP A 319 29.90 43.46 -0.34
CA ASP A 319 30.22 43.36 1.08
C ASP A 319 29.75 44.60 1.82
N LEU A 320 29.30 44.43 3.06
CA LEU A 320 29.44 45.40 4.15
C LEU A 320 29.42 44.64 5.47
N GLU A 321 30.61 44.58 6.08
CA GLU A 321 30.82 44.39 7.51
C GLU A 321 29.98 45.39 8.29
N GLU A 322 29.33 44.96 9.38
CA GLU A 322 29.32 45.68 10.64
C GLU A 322 28.77 44.77 11.74
N GLY A 323 29.63 44.48 12.73
CA GLY A 323 29.33 43.55 13.81
C GLY A 323 28.73 44.22 15.03
N TRP A 324 27.96 43.46 15.81
CA TRP A 324 27.68 43.76 17.22
C TRP A 324 27.49 42.47 18.02
N GLY A 325 28.33 42.30 19.05
CA GLY A 325 27.93 41.89 20.41
C GLY A 325 27.39 40.48 20.68
N ALA A 326 28.17 39.69 21.40
CA ALA A 326 27.80 38.50 22.20
C ALA A 326 26.84 38.83 23.39
N PRO A 327 26.55 37.92 24.38
CA PRO A 327 26.03 36.54 24.35
C PRO A 327 24.84 36.25 25.33
N GLY A 328 24.17 35.09 25.17
CA GLY A 328 23.47 34.29 26.23
C GLY A 328 22.10 34.79 26.74
N PRO A 329 21.34 34.04 27.59
CA PRO A 329 21.54 32.69 28.18
C PRO A 329 20.38 31.69 27.85
N HIS A 330 20.61 30.37 27.81
CA HIS A 330 20.46 29.39 28.90
C HIS A 330 19.10 29.41 29.63
N TRP A 331 18.25 28.41 29.39
CA TRP A 331 17.19 27.98 30.30
C TRP A 331 17.22 26.47 30.43
N ARG A 332 17.54 26.03 31.65
CA ARG A 332 17.36 24.70 32.24
C ARG A 332 16.58 24.94 33.54
N GLU A 333 15.99 23.87 34.08
CA GLU A 333 15.17 23.73 35.31
C GLU A 333 13.67 23.57 34.97
N ASP A 334 13.14 22.36 34.97
CA ASP A 334 12.90 21.40 36.07
C ASP A 334 11.59 21.70 36.82
N CYS A 335 10.63 20.80 36.60
CA CYS A 335 9.79 20.14 37.60
C CYS A 335 9.45 18.75 37.03
#